data_AF-A0A5J5GE60-F1
#
_entry.id   AF-A0A5J5GE60-F1
#
_cell.length_a   1.000
_cell.length_b   1.000
_cell.length_c   1.000
_cell.angle_alpha   90.00
_cell.angle_beta   90.00
_cell.angle_gamma   90.00
#
_symmetry.space_group_name_H-M   'P 1'
#
loop_
_entity.id
_entity.type
_entity.pdbx_description
1 polymer ?
#
loop_
_entity_poly.entity_id
_entity_poly.type
_entity_poly.pdbx_seq_one_letter_code
_entity_poly.pdbx_strand_id
1 'polypeptide(L)'
;MRFDLRTVDDAKKFLIDWLEVNNRILTEYILLNSDGIDVDDFCREHKIDLNEIEIHNLTYIASHVTTSSDELESIKTYGLMDLKLVLSLPTPLKKFLAEHGIEFDIVSKTMKLGTEVFDVSYKRENFIDRDSLEEKINSVAHKLFYDSQISSFFSMEGDK
;
A
#
# COMPACT_ATOMS: atom_id res chain seq x y z
N MET A 1 0.49 23.11 -5.84
CA MET A 1 1.93 22.83 -5.81
C MET A 1 2.21 21.63 -6.69
N ARG A 2 3.24 21.71 -7.57
CA ARG A 2 3.58 20.65 -8.51
C ARG A 2 4.81 19.91 -8.01
N PHE A 3 4.69 18.60 -7.84
CA PHE A 3 5.76 17.73 -7.38
C PHE A 3 6.07 16.66 -8.42
N ASP A 4 7.36 16.38 -8.63
CA ASP A 4 7.79 15.27 -9.47
C ASP A 4 8.22 14.13 -8.53
N LEU A 5 7.63 12.96 -8.67
CA LEU A 5 7.94 11.80 -7.83
C LEU A 5 8.74 10.75 -8.60
N ARG A 6 9.23 11.08 -9.80
CA ARG A 6 9.94 10.14 -10.67
C ARG A 6 11.39 9.88 -10.24
N THR A 7 11.97 10.73 -9.40
CA THR A 7 13.32 10.55 -8.85
C THR A 7 13.28 10.47 -7.33
N VAL A 8 14.27 9.80 -6.73
CA VAL A 8 14.40 9.72 -5.27
C VAL A 8 14.58 11.11 -4.65
N ASP A 9 15.35 11.98 -5.29
CA ASP A 9 15.63 13.32 -4.77
C ASP A 9 14.39 14.22 -4.80
N ASP A 10 13.61 14.17 -5.89
CA ASP A 10 12.38 14.96 -5.99
C ASP A 10 11.29 14.42 -5.05
N ALA A 11 11.21 13.10 -4.86
CA ALA A 11 10.31 12.49 -3.89
C ALA A 11 10.67 12.86 -2.44
N LYS A 12 11.96 12.87 -2.10
CA LYS A 12 12.45 13.36 -0.80
C LYS A 12 12.13 14.82 -0.60
N LYS A 13 12.37 15.66 -1.62
CA LYS A 13 12.05 17.08 -1.59
C LYS A 13 10.56 17.30 -1.36
N PHE A 14 9.70 16.52 -2.03
CA PHE A 14 8.27 16.54 -1.80
C PHE A 14 7.94 16.26 -0.33
N LEU A 15 8.45 15.19 0.27
CA LEU A 15 8.16 14.85 1.67
C LEU A 15 8.64 15.93 2.65
N ILE A 16 9.84 16.48 2.42
CA ILE A 16 10.40 17.59 3.21
C ILE A 16 9.48 18.82 3.14
N ASP A 17 9.11 19.22 1.93
CA ASP A 17 8.29 20.42 1.72
C ASP A 17 6.86 20.23 2.21
N TRP A 18 6.30 19.03 2.03
CA TRP A 18 4.90 18.73 2.28
C TRP A 18 4.61 18.43 3.76
N LEU A 19 5.53 17.75 4.45
CA LEU A 19 5.41 17.46 5.89
C LEU A 19 6.06 18.56 6.75
N GLU A 20 6.66 19.57 6.13
CA GLU A 20 7.41 20.65 6.79
C GLU A 20 8.52 20.14 7.73
N VAL A 21 9.13 19.00 7.39
CA VAL A 21 10.23 18.39 8.14
C VAL A 21 11.57 18.71 7.50
N ASN A 22 12.64 18.78 8.29
CA ASN A 22 13.97 18.93 7.71
C ASN A 22 14.53 17.58 7.18
N ASN A 23 15.45 17.66 6.22
CA ASN A 23 16.08 16.49 5.60
C ASN A 23 16.78 15.56 6.62
N ARG A 24 17.32 16.12 7.71
CA ARG A 24 18.02 15.33 8.73
C ARG A 24 17.05 14.37 9.42
N ILE A 25 15.87 14.86 9.82
CA ILE A 25 14.82 14.04 10.45
C ILE A 25 14.41 12.89 9.52
N LEU A 26 14.10 13.20 8.26
CA LEU A 26 13.68 12.19 7.29
C LEU A 26 14.79 11.14 7.04
N THR A 27 16.03 11.59 6.85
CA THR A 27 17.16 10.69 6.59
C THR A 27 17.52 9.84 7.79
N GLU A 28 17.54 10.41 9.00
CA GLU A 28 17.81 9.65 10.24
C GLU A 28 16.75 8.58 10.46
N TYR A 29 15.46 8.92 10.26
CA TYR A 29 14.39 7.95 10.42
C TYR A 29 14.50 6.78 9.41
N ILE A 30 14.77 7.07 8.14
CA ILE A 30 14.96 6.03 7.10
C ILE A 30 16.13 5.10 7.46
N LEU A 31 17.25 5.66 7.93
CA LEU A 31 18.43 4.87 8.29
C LEU A 31 18.23 4.02 9.54
N LEU A 32 17.52 4.54 10.54
CA LEU A 32 17.26 3.82 11.80
C LEU A 32 16.18 2.73 11.66
N ASN A 33 15.29 2.87 10.69
CA ASN A 33 14.16 1.97 10.46
C ASN A 33 14.27 1.22 9.12
N SER A 34 15.49 0.95 8.65
CA SER A 34 15.74 0.31 7.34
C SER A 34 15.06 -1.05 7.17
N ASP A 35 14.81 -1.74 8.29
CA ASP A 35 14.20 -3.07 8.31
C ASP A 35 12.66 -3.03 8.31
N GLY A 36 12.07 -1.84 8.34
CA GLY A 36 10.62 -1.64 8.35
C GLY A 36 10.25 -0.18 8.56
N ILE A 37 10.11 0.55 7.45
CA ILE A 37 9.65 1.95 7.45
C ILE A 37 8.14 1.97 7.55
N ASP A 38 7.62 2.67 8.56
CA ASP A 38 6.18 2.89 8.76
C ASP A 38 5.88 4.40 8.85
N VAL A 39 4.91 4.86 8.05
CA VAL A 39 4.58 6.30 7.96
C VAL A 39 3.85 6.77 9.22
N ASP A 40 3.03 5.93 9.85
CA ASP A 40 2.30 6.31 11.06
C ASP A 40 3.24 6.45 12.25
N ASP A 41 4.24 5.57 12.34
CA ASP A 41 5.30 5.64 13.34
C ASP A 41 6.15 6.91 13.16
N PHE A 42 6.52 7.25 11.92
CA PHE A 42 7.18 8.51 11.59
C PHE A 42 6.34 9.72 12.03
N CYS A 43 5.05 9.73 11.65
CA CYS A 43 4.15 10.83 12.00
C CYS A 43 3.98 10.96 13.52
N ARG A 44 3.86 9.83 14.24
CA ARG A 44 3.74 9.81 15.70
C ARG A 44 5.00 10.31 16.40
N GLU A 45 6.18 9.91 15.95
CA GLU A 45 7.47 10.33 16.51
C GLU A 45 7.70 11.83 16.34
N HIS A 46 7.33 12.36 15.19
CA HIS A 46 7.56 13.78 14.84
C HIS A 46 6.34 14.68 15.03
N LYS A 47 5.24 14.14 15.61
CA LYS A 47 3.99 14.87 15.90
C LYS A 47 3.38 15.53 14.67
N ILE A 48 3.39 14.81 13.55
CA ILE A 48 2.78 15.22 12.29
C ILE A 48 1.34 14.72 12.28
N ASP A 49 0.37 15.62 12.11
CA ASP A 49 -1.03 15.26 11.87
C ASP A 49 -1.34 15.42 10.39
N LEU A 50 -1.45 14.30 9.67
CA LEU A 50 -1.76 14.31 8.23
C LEU A 50 -3.12 14.92 7.90
N ASN A 51 -4.05 15.02 8.87
CA ASN A 51 -5.36 15.66 8.66
C ASN A 51 -5.27 17.18 8.62
N GLU A 52 -4.21 17.76 9.19
CA GLU A 52 -3.97 19.20 9.19
C GLU A 52 -3.18 19.66 7.95
N ILE A 53 -2.65 18.72 7.16
CA ILE A 53 -1.85 19.02 5.97
C ILE A 53 -2.75 19.31 4.77
N GLU A 54 -2.45 20.40 4.07
CA GLU A 54 -3.22 20.83 2.90
C GLU A 54 -3.01 19.89 1.70
N ILE A 55 -4.11 19.34 1.18
CA ILE A 55 -4.11 18.39 0.04
C ILE A 55 -4.85 18.89 -1.20
N HIS A 56 -5.70 19.93 -1.11
CA HIS A 56 -6.66 20.28 -2.17
C HIS A 56 -6.02 20.93 -3.40
N ASN A 57 -4.71 21.18 -3.38
CA ASN A 57 -3.97 21.80 -4.49
C ASN A 57 -2.66 21.05 -4.83
N LEU A 58 -2.59 19.76 -4.55
CA LEU A 58 -1.45 18.92 -4.93
C LEU A 58 -1.58 18.43 -6.37
N THR A 59 -0.54 18.63 -7.16
CA THR A 59 -0.38 17.99 -8.47
C THR A 59 0.93 17.24 -8.45
N TYR A 60 0.90 15.93 -8.57
CA TYR A 60 2.12 15.12 -8.67
C TYR A 60 2.27 14.54 -10.07
N ILE A 61 3.52 14.43 -10.52
CA ILE A 61 3.91 13.64 -11.69
C ILE A 61 4.50 12.35 -11.14
N ALA A 62 3.93 11.22 -11.53
CA ALA A 62 4.48 9.92 -11.20
C ALA A 62 4.46 9.05 -12.47
N SER A 63 5.42 8.14 -12.55
CA SER A 63 5.40 7.07 -13.55
C SER A 63 4.82 5.82 -12.90
N HIS A 64 3.78 5.26 -13.51
CA HIS A 64 3.27 3.93 -13.17
C HIS A 64 3.52 3.02 -14.37
N VAL A 65 4.47 2.11 -14.23
CA VAL A 65 4.70 1.05 -15.21
C VAL A 65 4.16 -0.23 -14.63
N THR A 66 3.24 -0.87 -15.34
CA THR A 66 2.64 -2.14 -14.93
C THR A 66 2.55 -3.09 -16.11
N THR A 67 2.54 -4.38 -15.80
CA THR A 67 2.28 -5.46 -16.76
C THR A 67 0.85 -5.95 -16.56
N SER A 68 0.03 -5.86 -17.60
CA SER A 68 -1.35 -6.39 -17.60
C SER A 68 -1.37 -7.77 -18.24
N SER A 69 -2.06 -8.72 -17.62
CA SER A 69 -2.33 -10.04 -18.21
C SER A 69 -3.64 -10.11 -18.99
N ASP A 70 -4.40 -9.01 -19.06
CA ASP A 70 -5.71 -8.89 -19.70
C ASP A 70 -5.82 -7.69 -20.67
N GLU A 71 -4.69 -7.21 -21.20
CA GLU A 71 -4.67 -6.08 -22.15
C GLU A 71 -5.40 -4.82 -21.64
N LEU A 72 -5.32 -4.59 -20.33
CA LEU A 72 -5.95 -3.49 -19.58
C LEU A 72 -7.48 -3.52 -19.58
N GLU A 73 -8.11 -4.66 -19.92
CA GLU A 73 -9.56 -4.74 -20.04
C GLU A 73 -10.30 -4.48 -18.73
N SER A 74 -9.77 -4.99 -17.61
CA SER A 74 -10.30 -4.68 -16.27
C SER A 74 -10.25 -3.18 -15.95
N ILE A 75 -9.17 -2.49 -16.31
CA ILE A 75 -9.04 -1.04 -16.10
C ILE A 75 -10.01 -0.27 -17.01
N LYS A 76 -10.14 -0.67 -18.28
CA LYS A 76 -11.09 -0.04 -19.21
C LYS A 76 -12.54 -0.19 -18.74
N THR A 77 -12.86 -1.35 -18.16
CA THR A 77 -14.21 -1.69 -17.71
C THR A 77 -14.57 -1.04 -16.38
N TYR A 78 -13.68 -1.11 -15.39
CA TYR A 78 -13.97 -0.74 -14.01
C TYR A 78 -13.24 0.53 -13.53
N GLY A 79 -12.32 1.06 -14.33
CA GLY A 79 -11.44 2.16 -13.94
C GLY A 79 -10.32 1.70 -12.98
N LEU A 80 -9.70 2.68 -12.31
CA LEU A 80 -8.77 2.40 -11.22
C LEU A 80 -9.55 1.92 -10.00
N MET A 81 -9.10 0.80 -9.44
CA MET A 81 -9.75 0.11 -8.33
C MET A 81 -8.78 0.01 -7.16
N ASP A 82 -9.31 0.05 -5.93
CA ASP A 82 -8.57 -0.40 -4.76
C ASP A 82 -8.50 -1.93 -4.71
N LEU A 83 -7.67 -2.48 -3.82
CA LEU A 83 -7.49 -3.93 -3.70
C LEU A 83 -8.81 -4.65 -3.38
N LYS A 84 -9.71 -4.04 -2.60
CA LYS A 84 -11.01 -4.62 -2.23
C LYS A 84 -11.90 -4.80 -3.46
N LEU A 85 -11.99 -3.79 -4.32
CA LEU A 85 -12.71 -3.86 -5.59
C LEU A 85 -12.05 -4.88 -6.54
N VAL A 86 -10.73 -4.91 -6.61
CA VAL A 86 -9.99 -5.88 -7.43
C VAL A 86 -10.34 -7.32 -7.03
N LEU A 87 -10.42 -7.61 -5.73
CA LEU A 87 -10.76 -8.95 -5.22
C LEU A 87 -12.27 -9.25 -5.26
N SER A 88 -13.11 -8.22 -5.39
CA SER A 88 -14.57 -8.37 -5.48
C SER A 88 -15.03 -8.60 -6.92
N LEU A 89 -14.41 -7.93 -7.89
CA LEU A 89 -14.80 -7.95 -9.31
C LEU A 89 -14.07 -9.04 -10.12
N PRO A 90 -14.54 -9.39 -11.32
CA PRO A 90 -13.89 -10.36 -12.22
C PRO A 90 -12.53 -9.89 -12.80
N THR A 91 -11.56 -9.59 -11.94
CA THR A 91 -10.22 -9.12 -12.34
C THR A 91 -9.23 -10.27 -12.53
N PRO A 92 -8.10 -10.03 -13.22
CA PRO A 92 -7.05 -11.04 -13.36
C PRO A 92 -6.48 -11.51 -12.01
N LEU A 93 -6.28 -10.61 -11.04
CA LEU A 93 -5.77 -10.98 -9.72
C LEU A 93 -6.72 -11.92 -8.98
N LYS A 94 -8.04 -11.62 -8.99
CA LYS A 94 -9.05 -12.49 -8.37
C LYS A 94 -9.02 -13.89 -9.00
N LYS A 95 -8.96 -13.97 -10.33
CA LYS A 95 -8.90 -15.25 -11.06
C LYS A 95 -7.64 -16.03 -10.72
N PHE A 96 -6.47 -15.37 -10.76
CA PHE A 96 -5.19 -15.97 -10.42
C PHE A 96 -5.18 -16.56 -9.00
N LEU A 97 -5.71 -15.83 -8.01
CA LEU A 97 -5.80 -16.31 -6.63
C LEU A 97 -6.74 -17.52 -6.52
N ALA A 98 -7.91 -17.47 -7.16
CA ALA A 98 -8.87 -18.57 -7.16
C ALA A 98 -8.29 -19.85 -7.79
N GLU A 99 -7.52 -19.72 -8.88
CA GLU A 99 -6.81 -20.84 -9.52
C GLU A 99 -5.79 -21.52 -8.58
N HIS A 100 -5.30 -20.79 -7.58
CA HIS A 100 -4.38 -21.30 -6.54
C HIS A 100 -5.12 -21.66 -5.23
N GLY A 101 -6.46 -21.75 -5.26
CA GLY A 101 -7.28 -22.12 -4.11
C GLY A 101 -7.40 -21.03 -3.04
N ILE A 102 -7.13 -19.76 -3.41
CA ILE A 102 -7.24 -18.60 -2.53
C ILE A 102 -8.48 -17.79 -2.93
N GLU A 103 -9.41 -17.62 -1.99
CA GLU A 103 -10.64 -16.86 -2.22
C GLU A 103 -10.81 -15.82 -1.10
N PHE A 104 -11.18 -14.60 -1.46
CA PHE A 104 -11.48 -13.53 -0.49
C PHE A 104 -12.96 -13.19 -0.54
N ASP A 105 -13.59 -13.14 0.62
CA ASP A 105 -14.88 -12.50 0.84
C ASP A 105 -14.65 -11.22 1.64
N ILE A 106 -14.68 -10.10 0.92
CA ILE A 106 -14.41 -8.77 1.48
C ILE A 106 -15.53 -8.32 2.43
N VAL A 107 -16.76 -8.79 2.23
CA VAL A 107 -17.92 -8.40 3.04
C VAL A 107 -17.88 -9.10 4.39
N SER A 108 -17.64 -10.41 4.41
CA SER A 108 -17.48 -11.17 5.65
C SER A 108 -16.09 -11.03 6.28
N LYS A 109 -15.14 -10.40 5.57
CA LYS A 109 -13.73 -10.29 5.96
C LYS A 109 -13.07 -11.64 6.19
N THR A 110 -13.29 -12.58 5.28
CA THR A 110 -12.68 -13.92 5.35
C THR A 110 -11.84 -14.24 4.13
N MET A 111 -10.75 -14.96 4.37
CA MET A 111 -9.91 -15.55 3.33
C MET A 111 -10.00 -17.07 3.43
N LYS A 112 -10.17 -17.75 2.31
CA LYS A 112 -10.14 -19.20 2.22
C LYS A 112 -8.86 -19.64 1.51
N LEU A 113 -8.21 -20.66 2.04
CA LEU A 113 -7.06 -21.33 1.44
C LEU A 113 -7.36 -22.83 1.39
N GLY A 114 -7.73 -23.34 0.22
CA GLY A 114 -8.22 -24.71 0.08
C GLY A 114 -9.51 -24.93 0.87
N THR A 115 -9.45 -25.70 1.96
CA THR A 115 -10.60 -25.97 2.85
C THR A 115 -10.59 -25.10 4.10
N GLU A 116 -9.50 -24.42 4.40
CA GLU A 116 -9.36 -23.60 5.61
C GLU A 116 -9.91 -22.20 5.38
N VAL A 117 -10.53 -21.64 6.43
CA VAL A 117 -11.09 -20.29 6.41
C VAL A 117 -10.48 -19.50 7.54
N PHE A 118 -9.97 -18.31 7.20
CA PHE A 118 -9.30 -17.39 8.09
C PHE A 118 -10.09 -16.09 8.20
N ASP A 119 -10.18 -15.55 9.41
CA ASP A 119 -10.64 -14.19 9.67
C ASP A 119 -9.51 -13.21 9.30
N VAL A 120 -9.77 -12.34 8.33
CA VAL A 120 -8.85 -11.28 7.89
C VAL A 120 -9.38 -9.90 8.29
N SER A 121 -10.14 -9.81 9.38
CA SER A 121 -10.43 -8.53 10.01
C SER A 121 -9.15 -7.95 10.62
N TYR A 122 -8.76 -6.77 10.14
CA TYR A 122 -7.53 -6.13 10.63
C TYR A 122 -7.67 -5.73 12.09
N LYS A 123 -6.68 -6.13 12.90
CA LYS A 123 -6.54 -5.76 14.31
C LYS A 123 -5.17 -5.12 14.49
N ARG A 124 -5.15 -3.91 15.05
CA ARG A 124 -3.89 -3.23 15.38
C ARG A 124 -3.31 -3.86 16.65
N GLU A 125 -2.65 -5.00 16.49
CA GLU A 125 -2.02 -5.76 17.56
C GLU A 125 -0.50 -5.84 17.35
N ASN A 126 0.26 -5.86 18.45
CA ASN A 126 1.70 -6.02 18.44
C ASN A 126 2.04 -7.50 18.61
N PHE A 127 2.34 -8.18 17.50
CA PHE A 127 2.74 -9.58 17.52
C PHE A 127 4.19 -9.72 17.99
N ILE A 128 4.41 -10.55 19.01
CA ILE A 128 5.75 -10.83 19.55
C ILE A 128 6.54 -11.72 18.58
N ASP A 129 5.86 -12.67 17.93
CA ASP A 129 6.43 -13.57 16.94
C ASP A 129 6.00 -13.16 15.52
N ARG A 130 6.95 -12.61 14.77
CA ARG A 130 6.71 -12.12 13.39
C ARG A 130 6.55 -13.25 12.36
N ASP A 131 6.94 -14.47 12.69
CA ASP A 131 6.80 -15.62 11.80
C ASP A 131 5.52 -16.44 12.05
N SER A 132 4.77 -16.07 13.11
CA SER A 132 3.52 -16.70 13.46
C SER A 132 2.50 -16.61 12.33
N LEU A 133 1.62 -17.62 12.27
CA LEU A 133 0.50 -17.63 11.32
C LEU A 133 -0.44 -16.44 11.57
N GLU A 134 -0.65 -16.07 12.84
CA GLU A 134 -1.50 -14.93 13.20
C GLU A 134 -0.96 -13.62 12.66
N GLU A 135 0.35 -13.36 12.78
CA GLU A 135 0.96 -12.16 12.19
C GLU A 135 0.86 -12.17 10.65
N LYS A 136 1.06 -13.33 10.01
CA LYS A 136 0.90 -13.44 8.55
C LYS A 136 -0.52 -13.14 8.10
N ILE A 137 -1.52 -13.64 8.82
CA ILE A 137 -2.94 -13.33 8.56
C ILE A 137 -3.21 -11.84 8.82
N ASN A 138 -2.69 -11.29 9.92
CA ASN A 138 -2.85 -9.89 10.24
C ASN A 138 -2.19 -8.96 9.21
N SER A 139 -1.06 -9.37 8.62
CA SER A 139 -0.42 -8.67 7.51
C SER A 139 -1.30 -8.63 6.25
N VAL A 140 -1.96 -9.75 5.91
CA VAL A 140 -2.97 -9.78 4.84
C VAL A 140 -4.16 -8.88 5.17
N ALA A 141 -4.65 -8.92 6.41
CA ALA A 141 -5.76 -8.09 6.87
C ALA A 141 -5.43 -6.59 6.80
N HIS A 142 -4.23 -6.21 7.26
CA HIS A 142 -3.69 -4.87 7.15
C HIS A 142 -3.68 -4.41 5.68
N LYS A 143 -3.22 -5.27 4.77
CA LYS A 143 -3.18 -4.98 3.34
C LYS A 143 -4.56 -4.71 2.72
N LEU A 144 -5.59 -5.40 3.20
CA LEU A 144 -6.94 -5.31 2.66
C LEU A 144 -7.76 -4.15 3.24
N PHE A 145 -7.59 -3.86 4.53
CA PHE A 145 -8.52 -3.02 5.29
C PHE A 145 -7.89 -1.79 5.96
N TYR A 146 -6.56 -1.74 6.06
CA TYR A 146 -5.85 -0.58 6.58
C TYR A 146 -5.12 0.18 5.47
N ASP A 147 -4.40 -0.56 4.63
CA ASP A 147 -3.69 0.01 3.50
C ASP A 147 -4.69 0.56 2.46
N SER A 148 -4.42 1.75 1.95
CA SER A 148 -5.23 2.42 0.93
C SER A 148 -4.61 2.23 -0.45
N GLN A 149 -4.12 1.02 -0.72
CA GLN A 149 -3.57 0.70 -2.03
C GLN A 149 -4.66 0.74 -3.08
N ILE A 150 -4.62 1.80 -3.88
CA ILE A 150 -5.08 1.77 -5.26
C ILE A 150 -4.23 0.69 -5.96
N SER A 151 -4.76 0.01 -6.98
CA SER A 151 -3.95 -0.74 -7.96
C SER A 151 -3.04 0.21 -8.75
N SER A 152 -2.14 0.85 -8.03
CA SER A 152 -1.10 1.75 -8.47
C SER A 152 0.18 1.20 -7.85
N PHE A 153 0.92 0.47 -8.65
CA PHE A 153 2.19 -0.11 -8.24
C PHE A 153 3.29 0.88 -8.61
N PHE A 154 3.98 1.43 -7.62
CA PHE A 154 5.14 2.27 -7.90
C PHE A 154 6.29 1.38 -8.40
N SER A 155 6.76 1.59 -9.63
CA SER A 155 8.03 1.01 -10.06
C SER A 155 9.15 1.94 -9.61
N MET A 156 10.16 1.42 -8.92
CA MET A 156 11.46 2.08 -8.90
C MET A 156 12.16 1.74 -10.22
N GLU A 157 12.60 2.74 -10.98
CA GLU A 157 13.56 2.52 -12.05
C GLU A 157 14.82 1.94 -11.42
N GLY A 158 15.09 0.66 -11.66
CA GLY A 158 16.43 0.10 -11.48
C GLY A 158 17.34 0.69 -12.55
N ASP A 159 18.49 1.20 -12.13
CA ASP A 159 19.55 1.71 -13.00
C ASP A 159 19.76 0.79 -14.22
N LYS A 160 19.79 1.41 -15.41
CA LYS A 160 20.31 0.78 -16.62
C LYS A 160 21.82 0.66 -16.55
#